data_AF-A0A7S1VTQ7-F1
#
_entry.id   AF-A0A7S1VTQ7-F1
#
_cell.length_a   1.000
_cell.length_b   1.000
_cell.length_c   1.000
_cell.angle_alpha   90.00
_cell.angle_beta   90.00
_cell.angle_gamma   90.00
#
_symmetry.space_group_name_H-M   'P 1'
#
loop_
_entity.id
_entity.type
_entity.pdbx_description
1 polymer ?
#
loop_
_entity_poly.entity_id
_entity_poly.type
_entity_poly.pdbx_seq_one_letter_code
_entity_poly.pdbx_strand_id
1 'polypeptide(L)'
;GLGGRVDHRRTSMETRRKRVKRRTRPSLIAEASTMPVDATPSALASPDAHPVRLGRSIVRPSLIVSVLFVASLILSHAVGYGDLSRDEWLSLLTVAALAPALATGIGPPDLLLLAATSFLALTGTISADEAFAGFASPSLLAVAALFPVAEGLARVGVVDVCLLPLFGTTRSVRPLIARLAPIGILSAFLNNTPLVALLIPTVEKVARSRGVPVSQLLMPLSFTAILGGTCSLLGSSTNLLVVSLAKQRLPSFSAPLFEIALVGVPAFIVGLLYMVALAPLLLRGPRRRAPGDQPSASPALSYTLCPRSYQVDATVDESSPLIGLSLDAAGLRHLGGLFVVQLLRRSGELLSAPPPTTTLMAGDVILFSGDPQ
;
A
#
# COMPACT_ATOMS: atom_id res chain seq x y z
N GLY A 1 63.30 -44.56 19.96
CA GLY A 1 64.23 -43.96 19.00
C GLY A 1 63.69 -42.61 18.58
N LEU A 2 64.54 -41.57 18.68
CA LEU A 2 64.44 -40.22 18.08
C LEU A 2 63.20 -39.41 18.52
N GLY A 3 63.25 -38.41 19.41
CA GLY A 3 64.16 -37.26 19.51
C GLY A 3 63.73 -36.18 18.50
N GLY A 4 63.45 -34.91 18.78
CA GLY A 4 63.53 -34.03 19.96
C GLY A 4 63.56 -32.56 19.47
N ARG A 5 63.31 -31.60 20.38
CA ARG A 5 63.50 -30.12 20.32
C ARG A 5 62.42 -29.28 19.61
N VAL A 6 61.64 -28.44 20.29
CA VAL A 6 61.94 -27.24 21.13
C VAL A 6 62.24 -25.98 20.31
N ASP A 7 61.21 -25.14 20.20
CA ASP A 7 61.11 -23.71 20.58
C ASP A 7 62.35 -22.79 20.51
N HIS A 8 62.22 -21.68 19.75
CA HIS A 8 62.62 -20.31 20.08
C HIS A 8 62.84 -19.42 18.83
N ARG A 9 62.09 -18.31 18.71
CA ARG A 9 62.60 -16.93 18.85
C ARG A 9 61.60 -15.87 18.36
N ARG A 10 61.24 -15.00 19.30
CA ARG A 10 60.74 -13.63 19.09
C ARG A 10 61.83 -12.74 18.48
N THR A 11 61.37 -11.56 18.03
CA THR A 11 62.09 -10.28 17.83
C THR A 11 63.00 -10.15 16.60
N SER A 12 62.64 -9.25 15.68
CA SER A 12 63.44 -8.04 15.36
C SER A 12 62.81 -7.18 14.24
N MET A 13 62.87 -5.87 14.43
CA MET A 13 62.76 -4.74 13.47
C MET A 13 61.38 -4.44 12.87
N GLU A 14 60.69 -3.34 13.23
CA GLU A 14 61.13 -2.02 13.68
C GLU A 14 62.07 -1.31 12.69
N THR A 15 61.61 -1.01 11.47
CA THR A 15 62.08 0.15 10.68
C THR A 15 61.20 0.41 9.44
N ARG A 16 60.10 1.17 9.58
CA ARG A 16 59.61 2.04 8.49
C ARG A 16 58.67 3.15 9.01
N ARG A 17 59.22 3.99 9.89
CA ARG A 17 58.73 5.39 10.06
C ARG A 17 59.20 6.20 8.84
N LYS A 18 58.29 6.84 8.11
CA LYS A 18 58.26 8.31 7.89
C LYS A 18 57.36 8.71 6.70
N ARG A 19 56.60 9.79 6.95
CA ARG A 19 55.92 10.72 6.02
C ARG A 19 54.59 10.25 5.42
N VAL A 20 53.47 10.76 5.94
CA VAL A 20 52.69 11.83 5.27
C VAL A 20 52.11 12.77 6.34
N LYS A 21 52.17 14.06 6.03
CA LYS A 21 52.00 15.25 6.87
C LYS A 21 50.56 15.47 7.36
N ARG A 22 50.44 15.84 8.64
CA ARG A 22 49.39 16.72 9.17
C ARG A 22 49.37 18.03 8.36
N ARG A 23 48.19 18.47 7.93
CA ARG A 23 47.91 19.85 7.53
C ARG A 23 46.83 20.40 8.45
N THR A 24 47.27 21.00 9.54
CA THR A 24 46.58 22.09 10.21
C THR A 24 46.75 23.35 9.37
N ARG A 25 45.68 24.14 9.20
CA ARG A 25 45.76 25.56 8.83
C ARG A 25 44.88 26.38 9.78
N PRO A 26 45.27 27.63 10.07
CA PRO A 26 44.87 28.35 11.27
C PRO A 26 43.83 29.45 11.02
N SER A 27 43.19 29.86 12.13
CA SER A 27 42.66 31.19 12.48
C SER A 27 42.36 32.21 11.36
N LEU A 28 41.10 32.60 11.25
CA LEU A 28 40.67 33.95 10.87
C LEU A 28 39.49 34.36 11.75
N ILE A 29 39.78 34.95 12.89
CA ILE A 29 38.91 35.92 13.58
C ILE A 29 39.55 37.26 13.29
N ALA A 30 38.84 38.14 12.55
CA ALA A 30 38.78 39.60 12.73
C ALA A 30 38.31 40.27 11.43
N GLU A 31 37.50 41.31 11.61
CA GLU A 31 37.13 42.36 10.65
C GLU A 31 36.11 42.01 9.54
N ALA A 32 34.83 42.25 9.87
CA ALA A 32 34.04 43.30 9.20
C ALA A 32 32.76 43.57 10.00
N SER A 33 32.89 44.44 11.00
CA SER A 33 31.77 45.12 11.66
C SER A 33 31.47 46.38 10.83
N THR A 34 30.33 46.42 10.15
CA THR A 34 29.67 47.66 9.68
C THR A 34 28.19 47.39 9.35
N MET A 35 27.32 47.64 10.34
CA MET A 35 25.94 48.20 10.31
C MET A 35 24.83 47.65 9.35
N PRO A 36 23.53 47.97 9.57
CA PRO A 36 22.84 48.49 10.76
C PRO A 36 21.69 47.59 11.27
N VAL A 37 21.25 47.92 12.48
CA VAL A 37 20.02 47.50 13.15
C VAL A 37 18.82 48.12 12.43
N ASP A 38 17.95 47.28 11.86
CA ASP A 38 16.50 47.47 11.65
C ASP A 38 16.02 46.63 10.45
N ALA A 39 15.48 45.45 10.71
CA ALA A 39 14.61 44.75 9.76
C ALA A 39 13.64 43.84 10.52
N THR A 40 12.37 44.20 10.45
CA THR A 40 11.19 43.49 10.95
C THR A 40 11.06 42.07 10.37
N PRO A 41 10.46 41.11 11.11
CA PRO A 41 10.35 39.72 10.68
C PRO A 41 9.17 39.55 9.71
N SER A 42 9.39 39.78 8.41
CA SER A 42 8.36 39.61 7.38
C SER A 42 8.89 39.07 6.04
N ALA A 43 10.05 38.42 6.01
CA ALA A 43 10.64 37.94 4.75
C ALA A 43 11.43 36.64 4.93
N LEU A 44 10.73 35.55 5.25
CA LEU A 44 11.20 34.17 5.08
C LEU A 44 10.22 33.37 4.22
N ALA A 45 9.70 34.01 3.16
CA ALA A 45 9.07 33.31 2.05
C ALA A 45 10.16 33.05 1.00
N SER A 46 10.67 31.82 0.95
CA SER A 46 11.54 31.35 -0.12
C SER A 46 10.85 31.49 -1.49
N PRO A 47 11.46 32.13 -2.51
CA PRO A 47 10.84 32.30 -3.82
C PRO A 47 10.88 31.05 -4.72
N ASP A 48 11.38 29.91 -4.25
CA ASP A 48 11.52 28.68 -5.04
C ASP A 48 10.46 27.61 -4.73
N ALA A 49 9.22 28.02 -4.48
CA ALA A 49 8.07 27.13 -4.60
C ALA A 49 7.71 26.99 -6.08
N HIS A 50 8.46 26.18 -6.82
CA HIS A 50 7.99 25.73 -8.13
C HIS A 50 6.62 25.08 -7.94
N PRO A 51 5.55 25.58 -8.59
CA PRO A 51 4.27 24.90 -8.53
C PRO A 51 4.49 23.50 -9.09
N VAL A 52 4.17 22.49 -8.28
CA VAL A 52 4.03 21.11 -8.74
C VAL A 52 3.09 21.18 -9.94
N ARG A 53 3.65 21.09 -11.15
CA ARG A 53 2.85 20.98 -12.36
C ARG A 53 2.09 19.68 -12.20
N LEU A 54 0.82 19.78 -11.81
CA LEU A 54 -0.13 18.68 -11.98
C LEU A 54 0.01 18.27 -13.43
N GLY A 55 0.54 17.07 -13.62
CA GLY A 55 0.76 16.50 -14.94
C GLY A 55 -0.52 16.60 -15.74
N ARG A 56 -0.35 16.89 -17.04
CA ARG A 56 -1.39 16.86 -18.07
C ARG A 56 -2.45 15.82 -17.72
N SER A 57 -3.72 16.22 -17.78
CA SER A 57 -4.88 15.36 -17.54
C SER A 57 -4.85 14.14 -18.46
N ILE A 58 -4.18 13.09 -18.01
CA ILE A 58 -4.42 11.75 -18.51
C ILE A 58 -5.85 11.49 -18.11
N VAL A 59 -6.78 11.63 -19.08
CA VAL A 59 -8.14 11.15 -18.91
C VAL A 59 -8.00 9.73 -18.41
N ARG A 60 -8.42 9.50 -17.15
CA ARG A 60 -8.25 8.18 -16.54
C ARG A 60 -8.94 7.20 -17.49
N PRO A 61 -8.29 6.10 -17.91
CA PRO A 61 -8.90 5.14 -18.83
C PRO A 61 -10.26 4.63 -18.32
N SER A 62 -10.46 4.62 -16.99
CA SER A 62 -11.76 4.37 -16.35
C SER A 62 -12.87 5.35 -16.79
N LEU A 63 -12.54 6.61 -17.00
CA LEU A 63 -13.47 7.68 -17.40
C LEU A 63 -13.89 7.51 -18.87
N ILE A 64 -12.96 7.08 -19.74
CA ILE A 64 -13.27 6.74 -21.14
C ILE A 64 -14.25 5.56 -21.19
N VAL A 65 -13.98 4.50 -20.44
CA VAL A 65 -14.86 3.33 -20.36
C VAL A 65 -16.24 3.72 -19.83
N SER A 66 -16.29 4.56 -18.81
CA SER A 66 -17.56 5.06 -18.27
C SER A 66 -18.35 5.87 -19.30
N VAL A 67 -17.70 6.74 -20.07
CA VAL A 67 -18.35 7.53 -21.12
C VAL A 67 -18.88 6.62 -22.23
N LEU A 68 -18.09 5.64 -22.66
CA LEU A 68 -18.52 4.65 -23.65
C LEU A 68 -19.72 3.82 -23.17
N PHE A 69 -19.74 3.44 -21.89
CA PHE A 69 -20.85 2.73 -21.28
C PHE A 69 -22.14 3.57 -21.27
N VAL A 70 -22.06 4.83 -20.85
CA VAL A 70 -23.21 5.75 -20.85
C VAL A 70 -23.69 6.01 -22.29
N ALA A 71 -22.77 6.21 -23.23
CA ALA A 71 -23.10 6.37 -24.64
C ALA A 71 -23.78 5.12 -25.22
N SER A 72 -23.32 3.93 -24.85
CA SER A 72 -23.93 2.66 -25.24
C SER A 72 -25.34 2.50 -24.69
N LEU A 73 -25.60 2.92 -23.45
CA LEU A 73 -26.93 2.91 -22.84
C LEU A 73 -27.89 3.83 -23.61
N ILE A 74 -27.46 5.06 -23.89
CA ILE A 74 -28.25 6.04 -24.66
C ILE A 74 -28.50 5.54 -26.09
N LEU A 75 -27.48 4.98 -26.74
CA LEU A 75 -27.59 4.44 -28.10
C LEU A 75 -28.48 3.21 -28.16
N SER A 76 -28.40 2.31 -27.18
CA SER A 76 -29.26 1.13 -27.09
C SER A 76 -30.74 1.51 -26.98
N HIS A 77 -31.04 2.63 -26.32
CA HIS A 77 -32.39 3.17 -26.25
C HIS A 77 -32.83 3.80 -27.58
N ALA A 78 -31.99 4.67 -28.16
CA ALA A 78 -32.27 5.36 -29.43
C ALA A 78 -32.55 4.41 -30.61
N VAL A 79 -32.14 3.14 -30.52
CA VAL A 79 -32.22 2.16 -31.61
C VAL A 79 -33.38 1.15 -31.44
N GLY A 80 -34.06 1.04 -30.30
CA GLY A 80 -35.01 -0.08 -30.14
C GLY A 80 -36.06 -0.07 -29.03
N TYR A 81 -36.19 0.98 -28.22
CA TYR A 81 -37.21 1.04 -27.17
C TYR A 81 -38.13 2.25 -27.42
N GLY A 82 -39.45 2.05 -27.35
CA GLY A 82 -40.45 3.12 -27.47
C GLY A 82 -40.37 4.16 -26.34
N ASP A 83 -41.43 4.95 -26.15
CA ASP A 83 -41.48 5.96 -25.08
C ASP A 83 -41.28 5.30 -23.69
N LEU A 84 -40.16 5.65 -23.03
CA LEU A 84 -39.81 5.18 -21.69
C LEU A 84 -40.76 5.79 -20.64
N SER A 85 -41.15 4.97 -19.68
CA SER A 85 -41.81 5.42 -18.47
C SER A 85 -40.89 6.28 -17.60
N ARG A 86 -41.48 7.04 -16.67
CA ARG A 86 -40.75 7.88 -15.71
C ARG A 86 -39.71 7.07 -14.92
N ASP A 87 -40.08 5.86 -14.51
CA ASP A 87 -39.28 5.00 -13.63
C ASP A 87 -38.05 4.43 -14.38
N GLU A 88 -38.21 4.12 -15.67
CA GLU A 88 -37.11 3.68 -16.52
C GLU A 88 -36.12 4.82 -16.78
N TRP A 89 -36.60 6.05 -17.00
CA TRP A 89 -35.74 7.23 -17.12
C TRP A 89 -34.93 7.50 -15.84
N LEU A 90 -35.57 7.43 -14.68
CA LEU A 90 -34.90 7.63 -13.39
C LEU A 90 -33.84 6.55 -13.15
N SER A 91 -34.13 5.30 -13.47
CA SER A 91 -33.18 4.19 -13.38
C SER A 91 -31.98 4.41 -14.30
N LEU A 92 -32.23 4.76 -15.57
CA LEU A 92 -31.20 5.00 -16.57
C LEU A 92 -30.27 6.15 -16.18
N LEU A 93 -30.84 7.28 -15.77
CA LEU A 93 -30.08 8.45 -15.33
C LEU A 93 -29.24 8.15 -14.08
N THR A 94 -29.79 7.38 -13.14
CA THR A 94 -29.07 6.98 -11.93
C THR A 94 -27.84 6.14 -12.28
N VAL A 95 -28.00 5.12 -13.14
CA VAL A 95 -26.88 4.29 -13.61
C VAL A 95 -25.87 5.12 -14.41
N ALA A 96 -26.35 6.04 -15.26
CA ALA A 96 -25.50 6.90 -16.06
C ALA A 96 -24.69 7.91 -15.23
N ALA A 97 -25.22 8.36 -14.09
CA ALA A 97 -24.51 9.21 -13.14
C ALA A 97 -23.54 8.42 -12.25
N LEU A 98 -23.93 7.20 -11.85
CA LEU A 98 -23.15 6.35 -10.96
C LEU A 98 -21.84 5.85 -11.61
N ALA A 99 -21.89 5.44 -12.88
CA ALA A 99 -20.71 4.96 -13.60
C ALA A 99 -19.52 5.95 -13.57
N PRO A 100 -19.69 7.24 -13.95
CA PRO A 100 -18.60 8.21 -13.90
C PRO A 100 -18.22 8.59 -12.46
N ALA A 101 -19.17 8.62 -11.52
CA ALA A 101 -18.86 8.85 -10.10
C ALA A 101 -17.91 7.77 -9.54
N LEU A 102 -18.17 6.50 -9.85
CA LEU A 102 -17.29 5.38 -9.50
C LEU A 102 -15.95 5.44 -10.25
N ALA A 103 -15.96 5.77 -11.54
CA ALA A 103 -14.75 5.85 -12.36
C ALA A 103 -13.81 7.00 -11.98
N THR A 104 -14.37 8.12 -11.49
CA THR A 104 -13.61 9.28 -11.00
C THR A 104 -13.18 9.12 -9.55
N GLY A 105 -13.80 8.21 -8.79
CA GLY A 105 -13.50 8.00 -7.38
C GLY A 105 -13.83 9.23 -6.54
N ILE A 106 -14.92 9.93 -6.87
CA ILE A 106 -15.33 11.17 -6.19
C ILE A 106 -15.73 10.92 -4.73
N GLY A 107 -16.14 9.69 -4.41
CA GLY A 107 -16.47 9.26 -3.06
C GLY A 107 -16.30 7.74 -2.89
N PRO A 108 -16.47 7.24 -1.66
CA PRO A 108 -16.44 5.80 -1.37
C PRO A 108 -17.50 5.05 -2.21
N PRO A 109 -17.14 3.93 -2.88
CA PRO A 109 -18.06 3.20 -3.76
C PRO A 109 -19.35 2.74 -3.05
N ASP A 110 -19.22 2.33 -1.79
CA ASP A 110 -20.31 1.92 -0.91
C ASP A 110 -21.31 3.05 -0.68
N LEU A 111 -20.85 4.26 -0.37
CA LEU A 111 -21.73 5.43 -0.20
C LEU A 111 -22.39 5.84 -1.51
N LEU A 112 -21.67 5.79 -2.63
CA LEU A 112 -22.21 6.11 -3.95
C LEU A 112 -23.33 5.13 -4.35
N LEU A 113 -23.14 3.84 -4.10
CA LEU A 113 -24.14 2.79 -4.38
C LEU A 113 -25.36 2.92 -3.46
N LEU A 114 -25.15 3.20 -2.16
CA LEU A 114 -26.24 3.43 -1.21
C LEU A 114 -27.05 4.68 -1.55
N ALA A 115 -26.39 5.78 -1.96
CA ALA A 115 -27.06 7.00 -2.38
C ALA A 115 -27.90 6.77 -3.64
N ALA A 116 -27.36 6.06 -4.64
CA ALA A 116 -28.09 5.70 -5.85
C ALA A 116 -29.33 4.84 -5.54
N THR A 117 -29.19 3.82 -4.70
CA THR A 117 -30.30 2.94 -4.31
C THR A 117 -31.35 3.69 -3.49
N SER A 118 -30.92 4.54 -2.56
CA SER A 118 -31.81 5.38 -1.75
C SER A 118 -32.59 6.38 -2.60
N PHE A 119 -31.94 6.97 -3.62
CA PHE A 119 -32.60 7.87 -4.57
C PHE A 119 -33.71 7.16 -5.35
N LEU A 120 -33.46 5.95 -5.85
CA LEU A 120 -34.47 5.14 -6.55
C LEU A 120 -35.63 4.75 -5.63
N ALA A 121 -35.36 4.42 -4.37
CA ALA A 121 -36.39 4.08 -3.39
C ALA A 121 -37.25 5.31 -3.01
N LEU A 122 -36.62 6.46 -2.75
CA LEU A 122 -37.33 7.71 -2.40
C LEU A 122 -38.17 8.26 -3.54
N THR A 123 -37.77 8.02 -4.78
CA THR A 123 -38.54 8.43 -5.98
C THR A 123 -39.69 7.47 -6.29
N GLY A 124 -39.78 6.34 -5.58
CA GLY A 124 -40.78 5.29 -5.82
C GLY A 124 -40.49 4.41 -7.03
N THR A 125 -39.30 4.53 -7.62
CA THR A 125 -38.86 3.72 -8.77
C THR A 125 -38.66 2.26 -8.38
N ILE A 126 -38.23 2.02 -7.14
CA ILE A 126 -38.14 0.69 -6.53
C ILE A 126 -38.85 0.71 -5.17
N SER A 127 -39.42 -0.42 -4.78
CA SER A 127 -40.00 -0.62 -3.46
C SER A 127 -38.93 -0.74 -2.37
N ALA A 128 -39.31 -0.55 -1.10
CA ALA A 128 -38.42 -0.76 0.04
C ALA A 128 -37.89 -2.21 0.07
N ASP A 129 -38.76 -3.19 -0.18
CA ASP A 129 -38.38 -4.60 -0.20
C ASP A 129 -37.34 -4.90 -1.30
N GLU A 130 -37.49 -4.30 -2.49
CA GLU A 130 -36.50 -4.43 -3.58
C GLU A 130 -35.17 -3.77 -3.23
N ALA A 131 -35.19 -2.60 -2.57
CA ALA A 131 -33.98 -1.92 -2.11
C ALA A 131 -33.21 -2.78 -1.09
N PHE A 132 -33.91 -3.53 -0.23
CA PHE A 132 -33.29 -4.42 0.76
C PHE A 132 -32.98 -5.82 0.25
N ALA A 133 -33.58 -6.26 -0.86
CA ALA A 133 -33.43 -7.62 -1.40
C ALA A 133 -31.96 -8.04 -1.64
N GLY A 134 -31.09 -7.07 -1.98
CA GLY A 134 -29.66 -7.32 -2.18
C GLY A 134 -28.90 -7.74 -0.91
N PHE A 135 -29.32 -7.25 0.27
CA PHE A 135 -28.67 -7.52 1.55
C PHE A 135 -28.92 -8.95 2.06
N ALA A 136 -30.02 -9.57 1.65
CA ALA A 136 -30.34 -10.96 2.00
C ALA A 136 -29.89 -11.96 0.93
N SER A 137 -29.08 -11.54 -0.04
CA SER A 137 -28.69 -12.42 -1.15
C SER A 137 -27.80 -13.57 -0.64
N PRO A 138 -28.06 -14.83 -1.06
CA PRO A 138 -27.22 -15.97 -0.72
C PRO A 138 -25.74 -15.77 -1.08
N SER A 139 -25.47 -15.00 -2.14
CA SER A 139 -24.10 -14.64 -2.55
C SER A 139 -23.39 -13.76 -1.55
N LEU A 140 -24.07 -12.76 -0.99
CA LEU A 140 -23.48 -11.89 0.03
C LEU A 140 -23.15 -12.70 1.29
N LEU A 141 -24.07 -13.58 1.71
CA LEU A 141 -23.85 -14.47 2.86
C LEU A 141 -22.68 -15.44 2.62
N ALA A 142 -22.57 -16.01 1.42
CA ALA A 142 -21.46 -16.88 1.05
C ALA A 142 -20.12 -16.13 1.07
N VAL A 143 -20.07 -14.91 0.52
CA VAL A 143 -18.88 -14.04 0.58
C VAL A 143 -18.52 -13.71 2.02
N ALA A 144 -19.51 -13.36 2.86
CA ALA A 144 -19.31 -13.05 4.28
C ALA A 144 -18.73 -14.24 5.04
N ALA A 145 -19.21 -15.46 4.78
CA ALA A 145 -18.72 -16.70 5.40
C ALA A 145 -17.25 -17.01 5.05
N LEU A 146 -16.74 -16.53 3.91
CA LEU A 146 -15.33 -16.71 3.53
C LEU A 146 -14.36 -15.84 4.35
N PHE A 147 -14.82 -14.76 4.99
CA PHE A 147 -13.95 -13.91 5.81
C PHE A 147 -13.44 -14.63 7.08
N PRO A 148 -14.30 -15.26 7.91
CA PRO A 148 -13.84 -16.09 9.02
C PRO A 148 -12.93 -17.24 8.57
N VAL A 149 -13.16 -17.84 7.40
CA VAL A 149 -12.30 -18.90 6.85
C VAL A 149 -10.91 -18.35 6.52
N ALA A 150 -10.83 -17.19 5.85
CA ALA A 150 -9.57 -16.53 5.55
C ALA A 150 -8.80 -16.15 6.83
N GLU A 151 -9.50 -15.62 7.83
CA GLU A 151 -8.93 -15.29 9.15
C GLU A 151 -8.46 -16.55 9.91
N GLY A 152 -9.22 -17.64 9.87
CA GLY A 152 -8.81 -18.92 10.45
C GLY A 152 -7.53 -19.45 9.80
N LEU A 153 -7.41 -19.32 8.49
CA LEU A 153 -6.21 -19.71 7.75
C LEU A 153 -4.99 -18.85 8.10
N ALA A 154 -5.22 -17.56 8.34
CA ALA A 154 -4.20 -16.62 8.84
C ALA A 154 -3.69 -17.05 10.21
N ARG A 155 -4.59 -17.37 11.15
CA ARG A 155 -4.25 -17.77 12.53
C ARG A 155 -3.48 -19.09 12.61
N VAL A 156 -3.80 -20.03 11.73
CA VAL A 156 -3.06 -21.30 11.61
C VAL A 156 -1.65 -21.09 11.04
N GLY A 157 -1.36 -19.92 10.46
CA GLY A 157 -0.06 -19.64 9.86
C GLY A 157 0.18 -20.43 8.58
N VAL A 158 -0.88 -20.80 7.84
CA VAL A 158 -0.76 -21.55 6.57
C VAL A 158 0.16 -20.84 5.58
N VAL A 159 0.16 -19.51 5.61
CA VAL A 159 1.07 -18.69 4.80
C VAL A 159 2.53 -18.94 5.17
N ASP A 160 2.85 -18.98 6.46
CA ASP A 160 4.23 -19.16 6.93
C ASP A 160 4.71 -20.61 6.75
N VAL A 161 3.81 -21.57 6.87
CA VAL A 161 4.14 -23.00 6.76
C VAL A 161 4.16 -23.47 5.29
N CYS A 162 3.22 -23.03 4.47
CA CYS A 162 3.04 -23.55 3.11
C CYS A 162 3.64 -22.64 2.04
N LEU A 163 3.56 -21.30 2.20
CA LEU A 163 3.97 -20.36 1.15
C LEU A 163 5.42 -19.90 1.29
N LEU A 164 5.89 -19.62 2.50
CA LEU A 164 7.25 -19.16 2.76
C LEU A 164 8.35 -20.13 2.28
N PRO A 165 8.24 -21.45 2.50
CA PRO A 165 9.23 -22.41 2.00
C PRO A 165 9.32 -22.44 0.47
N LEU A 166 8.21 -22.17 -0.23
CA LEU A 166 8.18 -22.15 -1.70
C LEU A 166 9.08 -21.07 -2.28
N PHE A 167 9.28 -19.94 -1.57
CA PHE A 167 10.12 -18.84 -2.05
C PHE A 167 11.64 -19.16 -2.05
N GLY A 168 12.07 -20.33 -1.57
CA GLY A 168 13.44 -20.87 -1.71
C GLY A 168 14.54 -19.88 -1.29
N THR A 169 15.69 -19.82 -1.97
CA THR A 169 16.78 -18.84 -1.68
C THR A 169 17.14 -17.92 -2.87
N THR A 170 16.45 -18.05 -3.99
CA THR A 170 16.73 -17.28 -5.22
C THR A 170 16.50 -15.78 -5.06
N ARG A 171 17.34 -14.98 -5.72
CA ARG A 171 17.17 -13.51 -5.85
C ARG A 171 16.57 -13.10 -7.19
N SER A 172 16.34 -14.05 -8.09
CA SER A 172 15.76 -13.76 -9.41
C SER A 172 14.25 -13.55 -9.30
N VAL A 173 13.74 -12.52 -9.96
CA VAL A 173 12.32 -12.13 -9.91
C VAL A 173 11.42 -13.17 -10.57
N ARG A 174 11.84 -13.73 -11.71
CA ARG A 174 11.07 -14.75 -12.46
C ARG A 174 10.65 -15.96 -11.62
N PRO A 175 11.58 -16.68 -10.97
CA PRO A 175 11.20 -17.82 -10.13
C PRO A 175 10.37 -17.39 -8.93
N LEU A 176 10.60 -16.20 -8.34
CA LEU A 176 9.76 -15.68 -7.26
C LEU A 176 8.31 -15.47 -7.72
N ILE A 177 8.08 -14.94 -8.92
CA ILE A 177 6.75 -14.82 -9.52
C ILE A 177 6.14 -16.20 -9.78
N ALA A 178 6.89 -17.13 -10.37
CA ALA A 178 6.39 -18.48 -10.64
C ALA A 178 5.93 -19.20 -9.35
N ARG A 179 6.59 -18.92 -8.23
CA ARG A 179 6.26 -19.47 -6.90
C ARG A 179 5.00 -18.87 -6.28
N LEU A 180 4.38 -17.88 -6.92
CA LEU A 180 3.04 -17.40 -6.55
C LEU A 180 1.94 -18.34 -7.04
N ALA A 181 2.20 -19.29 -7.95
CA ALA A 181 1.17 -20.16 -8.51
C ALA A 181 0.27 -20.85 -7.48
N PRO A 182 0.77 -21.37 -6.34
CA PRO A 182 -0.07 -21.99 -5.31
C PRO A 182 -1.04 -21.01 -4.64
N ILE A 183 -0.73 -19.70 -4.65
CA ILE A 183 -1.64 -18.66 -4.17
C ILE A 183 -2.85 -18.56 -5.08
N GLY A 184 -2.67 -18.72 -6.40
CA GLY A 184 -3.78 -18.76 -7.35
C GLY A 184 -4.72 -19.94 -7.08
N ILE A 185 -4.15 -21.12 -6.75
CA ILE A 185 -4.93 -22.29 -6.34
C ILE A 185 -5.72 -21.99 -5.06
N LEU A 186 -5.08 -21.38 -4.07
CA LEU A 186 -5.76 -20.98 -2.83
C LEU A 186 -6.87 -19.93 -3.08
N SER A 187 -6.64 -19.01 -4.01
CA SER A 187 -7.62 -18.00 -4.45
C SER A 187 -8.81 -18.61 -5.19
N ALA A 188 -8.68 -19.82 -5.74
CA ALA A 188 -9.84 -20.54 -6.27
C ALA A 188 -10.81 -20.99 -5.16
N PHE A 189 -10.43 -20.91 -3.88
CA PHE A 189 -11.32 -21.25 -2.76
C PHE A 189 -11.64 -20.07 -1.84
N LEU A 190 -10.86 -18.99 -1.94
CA LEU A 190 -10.98 -17.81 -1.10
C LEU A 190 -11.13 -16.56 -1.96
N ASN A 191 -11.90 -15.60 -1.45
CA ASN A 191 -11.99 -14.30 -2.12
C ASN A 191 -10.63 -13.60 -2.19
N ASN A 192 -10.35 -13.00 -3.34
CA ASN A 192 -9.07 -12.36 -3.66
C ASN A 192 -8.66 -11.29 -2.62
N THR A 193 -9.60 -10.45 -2.15
CA THR A 193 -9.32 -9.29 -1.29
C THR A 193 -8.71 -9.67 0.07
N PRO A 194 -9.36 -10.49 0.92
CA PRO A 194 -8.78 -10.89 2.20
C PRO A 194 -7.50 -11.73 2.03
N LEU A 195 -7.45 -12.57 0.99
CA LEU A 195 -6.27 -13.40 0.72
C LEU A 195 -5.03 -12.55 0.38
N VAL A 196 -5.17 -11.57 -0.52
CA VAL A 196 -4.05 -10.70 -0.87
C VAL A 196 -3.61 -9.87 0.33
N ALA A 197 -4.56 -9.28 1.09
CA ALA A 197 -4.24 -8.50 2.28
C ALA A 197 -3.41 -9.30 3.30
N LEU A 198 -3.78 -10.56 3.52
CA LEU A 198 -3.04 -11.50 4.37
C LEU A 198 -1.62 -11.76 3.86
N LEU A 199 -1.42 -11.80 2.55
CA LEU A 199 -0.15 -12.19 1.92
C LEU A 199 0.82 -11.04 1.67
N ILE A 200 0.34 -9.79 1.67
CA ILE A 200 1.18 -8.59 1.53
C ILE A 200 2.39 -8.62 2.48
N PRO A 201 2.25 -8.71 3.82
CA PRO A 201 3.41 -8.62 4.72
C PRO A 201 4.45 -9.71 4.45
N THR A 202 4.00 -10.92 4.12
CA THR A 202 4.89 -12.04 3.80
C THR A 202 5.63 -11.82 2.49
N VAL A 203 4.93 -11.40 1.43
CA VAL A 203 5.54 -11.13 0.12
C VAL A 203 6.49 -9.93 0.20
N GLU A 204 6.16 -8.91 0.98
CA GLU A 204 7.06 -7.80 1.24
C GLU A 204 8.34 -8.23 1.97
N LYS A 205 8.22 -9.07 3.01
CA LYS A 205 9.37 -9.64 3.73
C LYS A 205 10.26 -10.43 2.79
N VAL A 206 9.68 -11.26 1.91
CA VAL A 206 10.41 -11.99 0.87
C VAL A 206 11.11 -11.01 -0.07
N ALA A 207 10.40 -10.03 -0.62
CA ALA A 207 10.96 -9.03 -1.54
C ALA A 207 12.17 -8.30 -0.93
N ARG A 208 12.02 -7.79 0.31
CA ARG A 208 13.07 -7.12 1.06
C ARG A 208 14.27 -8.03 1.33
N SER A 209 14.04 -9.26 1.80
CA SER A 209 15.12 -10.22 2.07
C SER A 209 15.91 -10.62 0.82
N ARG A 210 15.32 -10.50 -0.37
CA ARG A 210 15.95 -10.82 -1.65
C ARG A 210 16.49 -9.62 -2.41
N GLY A 211 16.30 -8.40 -1.89
CA GLY A 211 16.70 -7.16 -2.56
C GLY A 211 15.93 -6.91 -3.86
N VAL A 212 14.69 -7.40 -3.96
CA VAL A 212 13.80 -7.21 -5.11
C VAL A 212 12.81 -6.08 -4.80
N PRO A 213 12.50 -5.17 -5.74
CA PRO A 213 11.48 -4.16 -5.52
C PRO A 213 10.13 -4.80 -5.15
N VAL A 214 9.52 -4.34 -4.06
CA VAL A 214 8.26 -4.88 -3.53
C VAL A 214 7.15 -4.89 -4.59
N SER A 215 7.04 -3.83 -5.39
CA SER A 215 6.05 -3.72 -6.47
C SER A 215 6.17 -4.81 -7.53
N GLN A 216 7.36 -5.39 -7.75
CA GLN A 216 7.58 -6.48 -8.70
C GLN A 216 7.04 -7.82 -8.22
N LEU A 217 6.67 -7.94 -6.94
CA LEU A 217 6.04 -9.14 -6.38
C LEU A 217 4.59 -8.88 -5.95
N LEU A 218 4.25 -7.70 -5.43
CA LEU A 218 2.87 -7.38 -5.03
C LEU A 218 1.91 -7.29 -6.23
N MET A 219 2.35 -6.75 -7.37
CA MET A 219 1.49 -6.70 -8.54
C MET A 219 1.23 -8.10 -9.10
N PRO A 220 2.25 -8.96 -9.31
CA PRO A 220 2.00 -10.35 -9.67
C PRO A 220 1.18 -11.15 -8.66
N LEU A 221 1.35 -10.90 -7.35
CA LEU A 221 0.51 -11.50 -6.32
C LEU A 221 -0.97 -11.20 -6.56
N SER A 222 -1.30 -9.91 -6.76
CA SER A 222 -2.68 -9.46 -7.00
C SER A 222 -3.29 -10.12 -8.24
N PHE A 223 -2.58 -10.10 -9.37
CA PHE A 223 -3.07 -10.73 -10.60
C PHE A 223 -3.15 -12.26 -10.50
N THR A 224 -2.25 -12.90 -9.75
CA THR A 224 -2.29 -14.36 -9.54
C THR A 224 -3.51 -14.73 -8.70
N ALA A 225 -3.84 -13.95 -7.68
CA ALA A 225 -5.07 -14.11 -6.91
C ALA A 225 -6.30 -13.89 -7.80
N ILE A 226 -6.36 -12.80 -8.56
CA ILE A 226 -7.49 -12.49 -9.46
C ILE A 226 -7.74 -13.63 -10.46
N LEU A 227 -6.72 -14.08 -11.18
CA LEU A 227 -6.83 -15.16 -12.15
C LEU A 227 -7.09 -16.53 -11.51
N GLY A 228 -6.56 -16.75 -10.30
CA GLY A 228 -6.88 -17.94 -9.52
C GLY A 228 -8.36 -17.97 -9.12
N GLY A 229 -8.89 -16.83 -8.69
CA GLY A 229 -10.29 -16.67 -8.31
C GLY A 229 -11.27 -16.86 -9.46
N THR A 230 -10.85 -16.70 -10.72
CA THR A 230 -11.69 -17.01 -11.88
C THR A 230 -11.77 -18.51 -12.21
N CYS A 231 -11.06 -19.37 -11.48
CA CYS A 231 -11.11 -20.82 -11.70
C CYS A 231 -12.29 -21.49 -10.99
N SER A 232 -13.00 -20.81 -10.08
CA SER A 232 -14.16 -21.36 -9.38
C SER A 232 -15.24 -20.33 -9.10
N LEU A 233 -16.44 -20.80 -8.79
CA LEU A 233 -17.54 -19.93 -8.36
C LEU A 233 -17.27 -19.26 -7.00
N LEU A 234 -16.51 -19.87 -6.10
CA LEU A 234 -16.18 -19.31 -4.78
C LEU A 234 -15.03 -18.30 -4.81
N GLY A 235 -14.17 -18.36 -5.83
CA GLY A 235 -12.95 -17.56 -5.88
C GLY A 235 -13.17 -16.05 -6.10
N SER A 236 -14.37 -15.65 -6.53
CA SER A 236 -14.72 -14.24 -6.70
C SER A 236 -16.16 -13.96 -6.32
N SER A 237 -16.38 -12.84 -5.62
CA SER A 237 -17.71 -12.30 -5.31
C SER A 237 -18.55 -12.05 -6.56
N THR A 238 -17.93 -11.69 -7.68
CA THR A 238 -18.63 -11.49 -8.96
C THR A 238 -19.18 -12.80 -9.51
N ASN A 239 -18.47 -13.92 -9.35
CA ASN A 239 -18.92 -15.23 -9.85
C ASN A 239 -20.17 -15.69 -9.07
N LEU A 240 -20.17 -15.50 -7.75
CA LEU A 240 -21.34 -15.79 -6.91
C LEU A 240 -22.53 -14.91 -7.30
N LEU A 241 -22.29 -13.61 -7.51
CA LEU A 241 -23.35 -12.68 -7.94
C LEU A 241 -23.99 -13.13 -9.26
N VAL A 242 -23.19 -13.51 -10.25
CA VAL A 242 -23.68 -14.02 -11.55
C VAL A 242 -24.53 -15.28 -11.36
N VAL A 243 -24.09 -16.22 -10.53
CA VAL A 243 -24.86 -17.44 -10.23
C VAL A 243 -26.20 -17.11 -9.57
N SER A 244 -26.22 -16.14 -8.65
CA SER A 244 -27.46 -15.70 -8.00
C SER A 244 -28.43 -15.03 -8.95
N LEU A 245 -27.94 -14.17 -9.84
CA LEU A 245 -28.75 -13.54 -10.88
C LEU A 245 -29.29 -14.57 -11.88
N ALA A 246 -28.47 -15.56 -12.25
CA ALA A 246 -28.88 -16.67 -13.12
C ALA A 246 -29.98 -17.51 -12.47
N LYS A 247 -29.83 -17.88 -11.18
CA LYS A 247 -30.85 -18.61 -10.42
C LYS A 247 -32.17 -17.87 -10.29
N GLN A 248 -32.11 -16.54 -10.13
CA GLN A 248 -33.32 -15.72 -10.04
C GLN A 248 -34.13 -15.74 -11.35
N ARG A 249 -33.46 -15.81 -12.50
CA ARG A 249 -34.10 -15.88 -13.83
C ARG A 249 -34.48 -17.30 -14.23
N LEU A 250 -33.67 -18.27 -13.81
CA LEU A 250 -33.79 -19.69 -14.14
C LEU A 250 -33.68 -20.49 -12.83
N PRO A 251 -34.80 -20.78 -12.14
CA PRO A 251 -34.77 -21.45 -10.84
C PRO A 251 -34.11 -22.85 -10.86
N SER A 252 -34.12 -23.52 -12.01
CA SER A 252 -33.45 -24.81 -12.23
C SER A 252 -31.95 -24.70 -12.47
N PHE A 253 -31.41 -23.49 -12.60
CA PHE A 253 -29.99 -23.27 -12.86
C PHE A 253 -29.15 -23.69 -11.65
N SER A 254 -28.31 -24.69 -11.86
CA SER A 254 -27.29 -25.10 -10.90
C SER A 254 -25.99 -25.29 -11.66
N ALA A 255 -24.92 -24.67 -11.19
CA ALA A 255 -23.59 -24.81 -11.74
C ALA A 255 -22.68 -25.44 -10.67
N PRO A 256 -21.92 -26.49 -11.01
CA PRO A 256 -20.91 -27.02 -10.11
C PRO A 256 -19.83 -25.97 -9.82
N LEU A 257 -19.14 -26.13 -8.69
CA LEU A 257 -18.15 -25.16 -8.20
C LEU A 257 -17.07 -24.79 -9.25
N PHE A 258 -16.68 -25.76 -10.08
CA PHE A 258 -15.62 -25.63 -11.08
C PHE A 258 -16.15 -25.54 -12.52
N GLU A 259 -17.42 -25.18 -12.72
CA GLU A 259 -17.99 -25.04 -14.08
C GLU A 259 -17.16 -24.08 -14.94
N ILE A 260 -16.76 -22.95 -14.36
CA ILE A 260 -15.96 -21.93 -15.04
C ILE A 260 -14.47 -22.27 -15.10
N ALA A 261 -14.02 -23.36 -14.47
CA ALA A 261 -12.61 -23.77 -14.47
C ALA A 261 -12.10 -24.11 -15.87
N LEU A 262 -12.98 -24.60 -16.76
CA LEU A 262 -12.63 -24.91 -18.15
C LEU A 262 -12.07 -23.69 -18.89
N VAL A 263 -12.53 -22.48 -18.55
CA VAL A 263 -12.04 -21.21 -19.10
C VAL A 263 -11.03 -20.56 -18.15
N GLY A 264 -11.27 -20.64 -16.84
CA GLY A 264 -10.44 -20.03 -15.81
C GLY A 264 -9.03 -20.61 -15.72
N VAL A 265 -8.88 -21.93 -15.79
CA VAL A 265 -7.56 -22.60 -15.67
C VAL A 265 -6.64 -22.24 -16.85
N PRO A 266 -7.08 -22.31 -18.13
CA PRO A 266 -6.27 -21.82 -19.25
C PRO A 266 -5.90 -20.35 -19.11
N ALA A 267 -6.85 -19.48 -18.72
CA ALA A 267 -6.58 -18.06 -18.51
C ALA A 267 -5.56 -17.82 -17.39
N PHE A 268 -5.63 -18.59 -16.30
CA PHE A 268 -4.67 -18.56 -15.20
C PHE A 268 -3.28 -18.96 -15.67
N ILE A 269 -3.15 -20.06 -16.42
CA ILE A 269 -1.86 -20.52 -16.95
C ILE A 269 -1.26 -19.47 -17.87
N VAL A 270 -2.03 -18.94 -18.83
CA VAL A 270 -1.56 -17.91 -19.75
C VAL A 270 -1.15 -16.64 -19.01
N GLY A 271 -1.96 -16.18 -18.05
CA GLY A 271 -1.65 -14.99 -17.26
C GLY A 271 -0.44 -15.18 -16.34
N LEU A 272 -0.25 -16.37 -15.76
CA LEU A 272 0.94 -16.69 -14.98
C LEU A 272 2.19 -16.70 -15.85
N LEU A 273 2.14 -17.33 -17.03
CA LEU A 273 3.25 -17.33 -17.99
C LEU A 273 3.57 -15.90 -18.45
N TYR A 274 2.54 -15.11 -18.76
CA TYR A 274 2.68 -13.70 -19.10
C TYR A 274 3.38 -12.92 -17.97
N MET A 275 2.99 -13.12 -16.72
CA MET A 275 3.63 -12.45 -15.59
C MET A 275 5.07 -12.90 -15.37
N VAL A 276 5.36 -14.19 -15.46
CA VAL A 276 6.74 -14.69 -15.34
C VAL A 276 7.63 -14.12 -16.45
N ALA A 277 7.10 -13.96 -17.66
CA ALA A 277 7.85 -13.47 -18.81
C ALA A 277 8.00 -11.93 -18.83
N LEU A 278 6.88 -11.19 -18.71
CA LEU A 278 6.81 -9.74 -18.95
C LEU A 278 6.82 -8.90 -17.67
N ALA A 279 6.31 -9.36 -16.53
CA ALA A 279 6.28 -8.52 -15.33
C ALA A 279 7.68 -8.07 -14.87
N PRO A 280 8.75 -8.91 -14.93
CA PRO A 280 10.12 -8.47 -14.63
C PRO A 280 10.70 -7.48 -15.64
N LEU A 281 10.06 -7.26 -16.79
CA LEU A 281 10.45 -6.28 -17.81
C LEU A 281 9.65 -4.98 -17.65
N LEU A 282 8.32 -5.10 -17.56
CA LEU A 282 7.37 -4.00 -17.45
C LEU A 282 7.46 -3.27 -16.10
N LEU A 283 7.69 -4.01 -15.01
CA LEU A 283 7.74 -3.46 -13.65
C LEU A 283 9.17 -3.11 -13.21
N ARG A 284 10.10 -2.95 -14.16
CA ARG A 284 11.45 -2.42 -13.88
C ARG A 284 11.35 -0.92 -13.56
N GLY A 285 11.02 -0.61 -12.32
CA GLY A 285 11.23 0.74 -11.78
C GLY A 285 12.72 1.09 -11.72
N PRO A 286 13.08 2.39 -11.64
CA PRO A 286 14.46 2.81 -11.44
C PRO A 286 15.05 2.04 -10.25
N ARG A 287 16.21 1.40 -10.45
CA ARG A 287 16.92 0.68 -9.37
C ARG A 287 17.10 1.63 -8.20
N ARG A 288 16.30 1.48 -7.14
CA ARG A 288 16.59 2.13 -5.85
C ARG A 288 17.92 1.55 -5.38
N ARG A 289 18.93 2.42 -5.28
CA ARG A 289 20.24 2.09 -4.74
C ARG A 289 20.09 1.78 -3.25
N ALA A 290 20.76 0.71 -2.83
CA ALA A 290 21.20 0.36 -1.48
C ALA A 290 20.14 0.24 -0.34
N PRO A 291 20.40 -0.62 0.66
CA PRO A 291 19.57 -0.73 1.85
C PRO A 291 19.83 0.47 2.77
N GLY A 292 18.81 1.31 2.99
CA GLY A 292 18.90 2.47 3.90
C GLY A 292 17.90 3.57 3.56
N ASP A 293 17.58 3.73 2.29
CA ASP A 293 16.50 4.62 1.88
C ASP A 293 15.18 3.87 2.04
N GLN A 294 14.35 4.32 2.98
CA GLN A 294 12.91 4.09 2.95
C GLN A 294 12.29 5.21 2.11
N PRO A 295 11.77 4.94 0.91
CA PRO A 295 10.88 5.88 0.28
C PRO A 295 9.50 5.30 0.50
N SER A 296 8.80 5.99 1.39
CA SER A 296 7.39 5.87 1.74
C SER A 296 6.60 5.23 0.62
N ALA A 297 5.81 4.24 1.01
CA ALA A 297 4.77 3.68 0.17
C ALA A 297 4.07 4.81 -0.59
N SER A 298 3.81 4.59 -1.88
CA SER A 298 2.99 5.47 -2.69
C SER A 298 1.78 5.90 -1.86
N PRO A 299 1.42 7.21 -1.81
CA PRO A 299 0.36 7.72 -0.96
C PRO A 299 -0.98 7.03 -1.23
N ALA A 300 -1.08 6.29 -2.33
CA ALA A 300 -2.23 5.52 -2.75
C ALA A 300 -2.46 4.15 -2.07
N LEU A 301 -1.52 3.67 -1.25
CA LEU A 301 -1.59 2.34 -0.59
C LEU A 301 -1.50 2.44 0.93
N SER A 302 -1.12 3.61 1.45
CA SER A 302 -0.97 3.89 2.88
C SER A 302 -2.29 4.11 3.62
N TYR A 303 -3.40 4.33 2.92
CA TYR A 303 -4.69 4.63 3.55
C TYR A 303 -5.51 3.40 3.95
N THR A 304 -5.15 2.18 3.53
CA THR A 304 -6.00 1.00 3.77
C THR A 304 -5.40 -0.05 4.70
N LEU A 305 -4.06 -0.20 4.80
CA LEU A 305 -3.50 -1.46 5.32
C LEU A 305 -2.21 -1.37 6.17
N CYS A 306 -1.70 -0.18 6.48
CA CYS A 306 -0.66 -0.05 7.50
C CYS A 306 -1.30 0.27 8.86
N PRO A 307 -1.15 -0.57 9.90
CA PRO A 307 -1.28 -0.10 11.27
C PRO A 307 -0.34 1.10 11.40
N ARG A 308 -0.90 2.29 11.61
CA ARG A 308 -0.17 3.54 11.68
C ARG A 308 0.95 3.39 12.71
N SER A 309 2.21 3.48 12.30
CA SER A 309 3.15 4.17 13.17
C SER A 309 2.70 5.63 13.14
N TYR A 310 1.88 6.04 14.11
CA TYR A 310 1.48 7.43 14.26
C TYR A 310 2.75 8.24 14.42
N GLN A 311 3.00 9.11 13.44
CA GLN A 311 4.03 10.12 13.55
C GLN A 311 3.36 11.38 14.07
N VAL A 312 3.79 11.82 15.25
CA VAL A 312 3.28 13.03 15.89
C VAL A 312 4.47 13.95 16.09
N ASP A 313 4.38 15.15 15.54
CA ASP A 313 5.30 16.23 15.82
C ASP A 313 4.79 17.05 17.01
N ALA A 314 5.68 17.30 17.97
CA ALA A 314 5.41 18.18 19.10
C ALA A 314 6.46 19.28 19.12
N THR A 315 6.02 20.53 19.18
CA THR A 315 6.90 21.69 19.29
C THR A 315 7.02 22.09 20.75
N VAL A 316 8.25 22.27 21.23
CA VAL A 316 8.53 22.81 22.55
C VAL A 316 8.29 24.32 22.51
N ASP A 317 7.16 24.75 23.06
CA ASP A 317 6.80 26.17 23.16
C ASP A 317 7.84 26.96 23.98
N GLU A 318 7.96 28.27 23.72
CA GLU A 318 8.91 29.15 24.44
C GLU A 318 8.60 29.24 25.94
N SER A 319 7.36 28.93 26.36
CA SER A 319 6.92 28.88 27.76
C SER A 319 6.95 27.48 28.39
N SER A 320 7.46 26.47 27.68
CA SER A 320 7.35 25.07 28.11
C SER A 320 8.19 24.74 29.36
N PRO A 321 7.64 24.05 30.37
CA PRO A 321 8.39 23.59 31.53
C PRO A 321 9.42 22.49 31.19
N LEU A 322 9.40 21.99 29.96
CA LEU A 322 10.33 20.96 29.48
C LEU A 322 11.68 21.55 29.03
N ILE A 323 11.80 22.89 28.93
CA ILE A 323 13.03 23.56 28.53
C ILE A 323 14.14 23.30 29.55
N GLY A 324 15.31 22.85 29.07
CA GLY A 324 16.47 22.54 29.90
C GLY A 324 16.47 21.13 30.52
N LEU A 325 15.36 20.38 30.40
CA LEU A 325 15.31 18.97 30.79
C LEU A 325 15.87 18.07 29.69
N SER A 326 16.44 16.92 30.06
CA SER A 326 16.81 15.88 29.11
C SER A 326 15.57 15.12 28.62
N LEU A 327 15.64 14.49 27.44
CA LEU A 327 14.55 13.66 26.90
C LEU A 327 14.05 12.59 27.88
N ASP A 328 14.96 12.05 28.69
CA ASP A 328 14.66 11.07 29.73
C ASP A 328 13.98 11.71 30.95
N ALA A 329 14.53 12.82 31.45
CA ALA A 329 13.98 13.56 32.59
C ALA A 329 12.61 14.20 32.27
N ALA A 330 12.38 14.54 31.00
CA ALA A 330 11.10 15.02 30.49
C ALA A 330 10.05 13.90 30.32
N GLY A 331 10.42 12.62 30.55
CA GLY A 331 9.53 11.47 30.43
C GLY A 331 9.17 11.10 28.98
N LEU A 332 9.74 11.77 27.99
CA LEU A 332 9.37 11.63 26.57
C LEU A 332 9.82 10.29 25.95
N ARG A 333 10.69 9.54 26.64
CA ARG A 333 11.08 8.17 26.26
C ARG A 333 10.25 7.06 26.90
N HIS A 334 9.44 7.40 27.90
CA HIS A 334 8.61 6.45 28.64
C HIS A 334 7.12 6.59 28.30
N LEU A 335 6.80 7.29 27.21
CA LEU A 335 5.43 7.39 26.71
C LEU A 335 4.96 6.01 26.24
N GLY A 336 3.81 5.58 26.74
CA GLY A 336 3.21 4.28 26.42
C GLY A 336 2.96 4.15 24.91
N GLY A 337 3.86 3.43 24.23
CA GLY A 337 3.75 3.14 22.80
C GLY A 337 4.33 4.19 21.84
N LEU A 338 4.87 5.32 22.33
CA LEU A 338 5.50 6.36 21.48
C LEU A 338 7.00 6.47 21.72
N PHE A 339 7.78 6.57 20.63
CA PHE A 339 9.25 6.71 20.68
C PHE A 339 9.71 7.96 19.96
N VAL A 340 10.64 8.72 20.56
CA VAL A 340 11.29 9.85 19.89
C VAL A 340 12.22 9.34 18.79
N VAL A 341 11.94 9.70 17.54
CA VAL A 341 12.73 9.29 16.37
C VAL A 341 13.66 10.40 15.90
N GLN A 342 13.20 11.65 15.97
CA GLN A 342 13.97 12.82 15.54
C GLN A 342 13.73 14.02 16.44
N LEU A 343 14.73 14.89 16.53
CA LEU A 343 14.61 16.22 17.13
C LEU A 343 15.26 17.23 16.18
N LEU A 344 14.48 18.23 15.76
CA LEU A 344 14.94 19.33 14.93
C LEU A 344 15.02 20.59 15.79
N ARG A 345 16.22 21.18 15.88
CA ARG A 345 16.41 22.46 16.57
C ARG A 345 16.03 23.63 15.69
N ARG A 346 15.68 24.75 16.32
CA ARG A 346 15.51 26.06 15.66
C ARG A 346 16.77 26.51 14.88
N SER A 347 17.95 26.05 15.27
CA SER A 347 19.22 26.29 14.54
C SER A 347 19.32 25.54 13.19
N GLY A 348 18.37 24.66 12.88
CA GLY A 348 18.39 23.78 11.70
C GLY A 348 19.16 22.48 11.91
N GLU A 349 19.65 22.20 13.12
CA GLU A 349 20.32 20.95 13.47
C GLU A 349 19.29 19.82 13.63
N LEU A 350 19.42 18.76 12.84
CA LEU A 350 18.59 17.55 12.94
C LEU A 350 19.34 16.43 13.67
N LEU A 351 18.82 16.03 14.82
CA LEU A 351 19.29 14.88 15.57
C LEU A 351 18.41 13.67 15.25
N SER A 352 18.97 12.71 14.52
CA SER A 352 18.33 11.40 14.29
C SER A 352 18.62 10.46 15.46
N ALA A 353 17.58 9.90 16.06
CA ALA A 353 17.64 9.06 17.26
C ALA A 353 18.41 9.75 18.43
N PRO A 354 17.93 10.91 18.92
CA PRO A 354 18.64 11.71 19.93
C PRO A 354 18.85 10.91 21.23
N PRO A 355 20.05 10.92 21.84
CA PRO A 355 20.34 10.18 23.07
C PRO A 355 19.47 10.65 24.26
N PRO A 356 19.29 9.81 25.30
CA PRO A 356 18.46 10.15 26.48
C PRO A 356 18.89 11.43 27.19
N THR A 357 20.18 11.77 27.10
CA THR A 357 20.81 12.94 27.71
C THR A 357 20.62 14.23 26.91
N THR A 358 20.00 14.18 25.71
CA THR A 358 19.76 15.38 24.91
C THR A 358 18.81 16.31 25.63
N THR A 359 19.26 17.54 25.88
CA THR A 359 18.49 18.60 26.53
C THR A 359 17.58 19.32 25.54
N LEU A 360 16.33 19.55 25.93
CA LEU A 360 15.33 20.25 25.13
C LEU A 360 15.53 21.77 25.19
N MET A 361 15.37 22.44 24.06
CA MET A 361 15.40 23.89 23.93
C MET A 361 14.06 24.44 23.43
N ALA A 362 13.82 25.72 23.68
CA ALA A 362 12.68 26.43 23.15
C ALA A 362 12.68 26.41 21.61
N GLY A 363 11.55 26.02 21.02
CA GLY A 363 11.38 25.89 19.57
C GLY A 363 11.93 24.59 18.97
N ASP A 364 12.31 23.61 19.78
CA ASP A 364 12.64 22.27 19.29
C ASP A 364 11.36 21.57 18.79
N VAL A 365 11.45 20.92 17.62
CA VAL A 365 10.39 20.07 17.07
C VAL A 365 10.79 18.61 17.27
N ILE A 366 10.00 17.88 18.04
CA ILE A 366 10.25 16.49 18.41
C ILE A 366 9.29 15.61 17.61
N LEU A 367 9.84 14.68 16.84
CA LEU A 367 9.07 13.70 16.09
C LEU A 367 8.98 12.39 16.88
N PHE A 368 7.76 12.02 17.27
CA PHE A 368 7.43 10.75 17.86
C PHE A 368 6.95 9.78 16.78
N SER A 369 7.23 8.49 16.93
CA SER A 369 6.68 7.42 16.10
C SER A 369 6.26 6.26 16.99
N GLY A 370 5.05 5.75 16.80
CA GLY A 370 4.55 4.62 17.58
C GLY A 370 3.04 4.48 17.51
N ASP A 371 2.45 3.65 18.36
CA ASP A 371 1.00 3.50 18.48
C ASP A 371 0.58 4.07 19.85
N PRO A 372 -0.08 5.23 19.90
CA PRO A 372 -0.56 5.79 21.16
C PRO A 372 -1.62 4.83 21.73
N GLN A 373 -1.31 4.23 22.89
CA GLN A 373 -2.24 3.35 23.59
C GLN A 373 -3.41 4.09 24.24
#